data_AF-A0A7W4TRC5-F1
#
_entry.id   AF-A0A7W4TRC5-F1
#
_cell.length_a   1.000
_cell.length_b   1.000
_cell.length_c   1.000
_cell.angle_alpha   90.00
_cell.angle_beta   90.00
_cell.angle_gamma   90.00
#
_symmetry.space_group_name_H-M   'P 1'
#
loop_
_entity.id
_entity.type
_entity.pdbx_description
1 polymer ?
#
loop_
_entity_poly.entity_id
_entity_poly.type
_entity_poly.pdbx_seq_one_letter_code
_entity_poly.pdbx_strand_id
1 'polypeptide(L)'
;MTVIVEVGGWEHECCGPAIERGDSVTFTCIRHLQPDGRVRLIESHHDLGPSERIQGRVLDIHIVEQAGATRPVLRVLSGAALCGSDPEDAGHLQAPGTGEVAPSDSTDFLITVSTDR
;
A
#
# COMPACT_ATOMS: atom_id res chain seq x y z
N MET A 1 5.70 15.96 6.80
CA MET A 1 4.24 15.99 6.55
C MET A 1 3.79 14.54 6.40
N THR A 2 2.55 14.20 6.76
CA THR A 2 2.03 12.85 6.51
C THR A 2 1.15 12.86 5.27
N VAL A 3 1.36 11.90 4.38
CA VAL A 3 0.51 11.65 3.21
C VAL A 3 0.03 10.20 3.25
N ILE A 4 -1.12 9.94 2.66
CA ILE A 4 -1.65 8.59 2.48
C ILE A 4 -1.50 8.24 1.00
N VAL A 5 -0.81 7.13 0.73
CA VAL A 5 -0.67 6.55 -0.60
C VAL A 5 -1.47 5.26 -0.64
N GLU A 6 -2.30 5.13 -1.65
CA GLU A 6 -3.03 3.90 -1.95
C GLU A 6 -2.13 3.00 -2.78
N VAL A 7 -1.87 1.80 -2.29
CA VAL A 7 -1.00 0.79 -2.92
C VAL A 7 -1.82 -0.46 -3.08
N GLY A 8 -1.94 -0.99 -4.29
CA GLY A 8 -2.75 -2.19 -4.49
C GLY A 8 -3.19 -2.44 -5.91
N GLY A 9 -4.03 -3.47 -6.07
CA GLY A 9 -4.52 -3.95 -7.35
C GLY A 9 -3.43 -4.48 -8.28
N TRP A 10 -3.72 -4.47 -9.58
CA TRP A 10 -2.89 -5.09 -10.61
C TRP A 10 -1.43 -4.59 -10.65
N GLU A 11 -1.15 -3.33 -10.32
CA GLU A 11 0.21 -2.79 -10.45
C GLU A 11 1.14 -3.32 -9.35
N HIS A 12 0.74 -3.22 -8.09
CA HIS A 12 1.55 -3.75 -6.99
C HIS A 12 1.56 -5.28 -7.00
N GLU A 13 0.45 -5.93 -7.35
CA GLU A 13 0.40 -7.39 -7.58
C GLU A 13 1.38 -7.87 -8.65
N CYS A 14 1.68 -7.05 -9.67
CA CYS A 14 2.55 -7.44 -10.77
C CYS A 14 4.03 -7.49 -10.37
N CYS A 15 4.53 -6.47 -9.68
CA CYS A 15 5.97 -6.34 -9.39
C CYS A 15 6.32 -5.53 -8.13
N GLY A 16 5.34 -5.21 -7.28
CA GLY A 16 5.55 -4.45 -6.07
C GLY A 16 6.44 -5.17 -5.05
N PRO A 17 7.43 -4.49 -4.43
CA PRO A 17 8.17 -5.07 -3.32
C PRO A 17 7.27 -5.19 -2.08
N ALA A 18 7.63 -6.05 -1.13
CA ALA A 18 7.02 -6.00 0.19
C ALA A 18 7.34 -4.65 0.89
N ILE A 19 6.42 -4.16 1.71
CA ILE A 19 6.55 -2.87 2.39
C ILE A 19 6.16 -3.04 3.85
N GLU A 20 7.04 -2.64 4.76
CA GLU A 20 6.82 -2.72 6.21
C GLU A 20 6.84 -1.34 6.88
N ARG A 21 6.29 -1.29 8.10
CA ARG A 21 6.39 -0.08 8.92
C ARG A 21 7.84 0.23 9.22
N GLY A 22 8.23 1.50 9.03
CA GLY A 22 9.59 1.97 9.20
C GLY A 22 10.44 1.89 7.92
N ASP A 23 9.95 1.30 6.83
CA ASP A 23 10.68 1.31 5.57
C ASP A 23 10.79 2.71 4.99
N SER A 24 11.91 2.96 4.30
CA SER A 24 12.08 4.14 3.45
C SER A 24 11.56 3.80 2.06
N VAL A 25 10.56 4.54 1.58
CA VAL A 25 9.85 4.27 0.33
C VAL A 25 9.95 5.44 -0.63
N THR A 26 9.85 5.14 -1.93
CA THR A 26 9.64 6.13 -2.98
C THR A 26 8.52 5.63 -3.88
N PHE A 27 7.34 6.24 -3.76
CA PHE A 27 6.21 5.94 -4.62
C PHE A 27 6.18 6.90 -5.81
N THR A 28 5.88 6.36 -6.98
CA THR A 28 5.37 7.14 -8.11
C THR A 28 3.85 7.11 -7.99
N CYS A 29 3.20 8.26 -7.90
CA CYS A 29 1.76 8.36 -7.64
C CYS A 29 1.04 9.15 -8.71
N ILE A 30 -0.14 8.68 -9.11
CA ILE A 30 -1.12 9.47 -9.86
C ILE A 30 -1.96 10.23 -8.84
N ARG A 31 -2.10 11.55 -9.03
CA ARG A 31 -3.03 12.38 -8.25
C ARG A 31 -4.43 12.31 -8.84
N HIS A 32 -5.39 11.93 -8.02
CA HIS A 32 -6.81 11.96 -8.39
C HIS A 32 -7.59 12.93 -7.48
N LEU A 33 -8.13 14.00 -8.06
CA LEU A 33 -8.98 14.95 -7.34
C LEU A 33 -10.39 14.35 -7.23
N GLN A 34 -10.84 14.15 -5.99
CA GLN A 34 -12.19 13.67 -5.71
C GLN A 34 -13.23 14.80 -5.82
N PRO A 35 -14.52 14.48 -6.02
CA PRO A 35 -15.59 15.47 -6.09
C PRO A 35 -15.72 16.36 -4.84
N ASP A 36 -15.26 15.88 -3.69
CA ASP A 36 -15.26 16.62 -2.42
C ASP A 36 -14.01 17.50 -2.21
N GLY A 37 -13.13 17.58 -3.21
CA GLY A 37 -11.90 18.36 -3.17
C GLY A 37 -10.72 17.65 -2.51
N ARG A 38 -10.89 16.43 -1.98
CA ARG A 38 -9.77 15.63 -1.45
C ARG A 38 -8.93 15.07 -2.59
N VAL A 39 -7.65 14.85 -2.31
CA VAL A 39 -6.71 14.25 -3.26
C VAL A 39 -6.41 12.83 -2.82
N ARG A 40 -6.58 11.89 -3.73
CA ARG A 40 -6.07 10.52 -3.60
C ARG A 40 -4.74 10.41 -4.34
N LEU A 41 -3.75 9.83 -3.68
CA LEU A 41 -2.46 9.47 -4.27
C LEU A 41 -2.49 7.96 -4.47
N ILE A 42 -2.50 7.53 -5.72
CA ILE A 42 -2.56 6.11 -6.06
C ILE A 42 -1.21 5.73 -6.64
N GLU A 43 -0.54 4.75 -6.05
CA GLU A 43 0.71 4.23 -6.57
C GLU A 43 0.52 3.70 -7.99
N SER A 44 1.50 3.98 -8.84
CA SER A 44 1.58 3.43 -10.18
C SER A 44 3.01 3.04 -10.53
N HIS A 45 3.16 1.84 -11.07
CA HIS A 45 4.44 1.30 -11.53
C HIS A 45 4.64 1.55 -13.02
N HIS A 46 3.53 1.68 -13.76
CA HIS A 46 3.54 2.03 -15.17
C HIS A 46 3.42 3.54 -15.37
N ASP A 47 4.07 4.05 -16.43
CA ASP A 47 4.10 5.48 -16.71
C ASP A 47 2.78 5.93 -17.38
N LEU A 48 1.70 6.02 -16.59
CA LEU A 48 0.33 6.24 -17.06
C LEU A 48 -0.08 7.73 -17.16
N GLY A 49 0.84 8.67 -16.94
CA GLY A 49 0.56 10.12 -17.05
C GLY A 49 1.40 10.97 -16.08
N PRO A 50 1.02 12.25 -15.87
CA PRO A 50 1.74 13.11 -14.93
C PRO A 50 1.65 12.54 -13.51
N SER A 51 2.80 12.07 -13.02
CA SER A 51 2.95 11.46 -11.70
C SER A 51 3.71 12.38 -10.74
N GLU A 52 3.39 12.25 -9.45
CA GLU A 52 4.10 12.87 -8.34
C GLU A 52 4.95 11.82 -7.65
N ARG A 53 6.17 12.17 -7.23
CA ARG A 53 7.01 11.31 -6.42
C ARG A 53 6.81 11.59 -4.94
N ILE A 54 6.44 10.56 -4.19
CA ILE A 54 6.32 10.61 -2.73
C ILE A 54 7.47 9.81 -2.13
N GLN A 55 8.40 10.50 -1.48
CA GLN A 55 9.52 9.89 -0.78
C GLN A 55 9.40 10.12 0.73
N GLY A 56 9.59 9.08 1.53
CA GLY A 56 9.50 9.20 2.97
C GLY A 56 9.60 7.88 3.72
N ARG A 57 9.20 7.90 4.99
CA ARG A 57 9.20 6.74 5.87
C ARG A 57 7.79 6.25 6.15
N VAL A 58 7.55 4.95 6.02
CA VAL A 58 6.26 4.32 6.33
C VAL A 58 6.00 4.40 7.83
N LEU A 59 4.88 4.99 8.22
CA LEU A 59 4.41 5.08 9.60
C LEU A 59 3.37 4.02 9.92
N ASP A 60 2.45 3.78 8.98
CA ASP A 60 1.32 2.89 9.19
C ASP A 60 0.82 2.29 7.87
N ILE A 61 0.20 1.11 7.97
CA ILE A 61 -0.31 0.32 6.85
C ILE A 61 -1.67 -0.22 7.24
N HIS A 62 -2.68 0.03 6.41
CA HIS A 62 -4.00 -0.54 6.53
C HIS A 62 -4.38 -1.28 5.25
N ILE A 63 -5.11 -2.38 5.37
CA ILE A 63 -5.84 -2.98 4.25
C ILE A 63 -7.21 -2.32 4.13
N VAL A 64 -7.67 -2.11 2.89
CA VAL A 64 -9.01 -1.62 2.56
C VAL A 64 -9.92 -2.82 2.34
N GLU A 65 -10.88 -3.01 3.22
CA GLU A 65 -11.86 -4.08 3.16
C GLU A 65 -13.09 -3.66 2.32
N GLN A 66 -14.02 -4.59 2.14
CA GLN A 66 -15.30 -4.35 1.50
C GLN A 66 -16.02 -3.12 2.11
N ALA A 67 -16.71 -2.37 1.24
CA ALA A 67 -17.39 -1.12 1.58
C ALA A 67 -16.48 0.01 2.11
N GLY A 68 -15.16 -0.08 1.93
CA GLY A 68 -14.20 0.98 2.28
C GLY A 68 -13.83 1.05 3.76
N ALA A 69 -14.21 0.03 4.54
CA ALA A 69 -13.67 -0.14 5.88
C ALA A 69 -12.16 -0.39 5.80
N THR A 70 -11.42 -0.01 6.84
CA THR A 70 -9.96 -0.23 6.87
C THR A 70 -9.54 -0.95 8.13
N ARG A 71 -8.50 -1.77 8.03
CA ARG A 71 -7.96 -2.55 9.15
C ARG A 71 -6.44 -2.50 9.16
N PRO A 72 -5.79 -2.28 10.31
CA PRO A 72 -4.34 -2.18 10.36
C PRO A 72 -3.68 -3.55 10.13
N VAL A 73 -2.57 -3.56 9.39
CA VAL A 73 -1.74 -4.74 9.10
C VAL A 73 -0.26 -4.42 9.28
N LEU A 74 0.58 -5.44 9.46
CA LEU A 74 2.02 -5.25 9.67
C LEU A 74 2.78 -4.86 8.41
N ARG A 75 2.31 -5.29 7.23
CA ARG A 75 3.01 -5.12 5.95
C ARG A 75 2.07 -5.14 4.75
N VAL A 76 2.54 -4.60 3.64
CA VAL A 76 2.06 -4.91 2.30
C VAL A 76 2.91 -6.07 1.77
N LEU A 77 2.25 -7.08 1.22
CA LEU A 77 2.90 -8.24 0.62
C LEU A 77 3.61 -7.85 -0.68
N SER A 78 4.62 -8.61 -1.09
CA SER A 78 5.18 -8.49 -2.44
C SER A 78 4.12 -8.87 -3.47
N GLY A 79 4.24 -8.37 -4.71
CA GLY A 79 3.36 -8.80 -5.80
C GLY A 79 3.36 -10.31 -6.00
N ALA A 80 4.54 -10.93 -5.89
CA ALA A 80 4.70 -12.39 -5.95
C ALA A 80 3.91 -13.11 -4.85
N ALA A 81 3.96 -12.61 -3.60
CA ALA A 81 3.23 -13.17 -2.47
C ALA A 81 1.71 -12.95 -2.59
N LEU A 82 1.27 -11.79 -3.09
CA LEU A 82 -0.15 -11.51 -3.38
C LEU A 82 -0.71 -12.48 -4.42
N CYS A 83 0.06 -12.80 -5.45
CA CYS A 83 -0.33 -13.77 -6.47
C CYS A 83 -0.10 -15.24 -6.06
N GLY A 84 0.37 -15.51 -4.84
CA GLY A 84 0.67 -16.86 -4.35
C GLY A 84 1.82 -17.57 -5.09
N SER A 85 2.71 -16.80 -5.71
CA SER A 85 3.86 -17.28 -6.49
C SER A 85 5.20 -17.12 -5.76
N ASP A 86 5.19 -16.54 -4.57
CA ASP A 86 6.37 -16.44 -3.70
C ASP A 86 6.52 -17.73 -2.88
N PRO A 87 7.58 -18.54 -3.08
CA PRO A 87 7.77 -19.78 -2.32
C PRO A 87 8.18 -19.54 -0.86
N GLU A 88 8.69 -18.34 -0.53
CA GLU A 88 9.17 -17.99 0.81
C GLU A 88 8.11 -17.25 1.63
N ASP A 89 7.00 -16.85 1.00
CA ASP A 89 5.93 -16.08 1.61
C ASP A 89 4.55 -16.60 1.20
N ALA A 90 3.85 -17.21 2.15
CA ALA A 90 2.50 -17.75 1.95
C ALA A 90 1.40 -16.69 1.72
N GLY A 91 1.76 -15.40 1.65
CA GLY A 91 0.82 -14.33 1.34
C GLY A 91 -0.11 -14.00 2.50
N HIS A 92 0.32 -14.23 3.74
CA HIS A 92 -0.50 -13.96 4.91
C HIS A 92 -0.24 -12.56 5.46
N LEU A 93 -1.33 -11.80 5.60
CA LEU A 93 -1.34 -10.56 6.37
C LEU A 93 -1.41 -10.87 7.86
N GLN A 94 -0.88 -9.95 8.68
CA GLN A 94 -0.84 -10.11 10.13
C GLN A 94 -1.32 -8.84 10.84
N ALA A 95 -2.05 -9.02 11.93
CA ALA A 95 -2.52 -7.94 12.78
C ALA A 95 -1.37 -7.37 13.64
N PRO A 96 -1.24 -6.04 13.77
CA PRO A 96 -0.24 -5.45 14.64
C PRO A 96 -0.44 -5.81 16.11
N GLY A 97 0.66 -6.01 16.83
CA GLY A 97 0.66 -6.31 18.27
C GLY A 97 0.45 -7.78 18.62
N THR A 98 -0.41 -8.50 17.88
CA THR A 98 -0.64 -9.94 18.11
C THR A 98 0.13 -10.83 17.14
N GLY A 99 0.38 -10.36 15.91
CA GLY A 99 1.00 -11.17 14.84
C GLY A 99 0.07 -12.25 14.29
N GLU A 100 -1.19 -12.28 14.71
CA GLU A 100 -2.19 -13.24 14.22
C GLU A 100 -2.52 -12.99 12.76
N VAL A 101 -2.82 -14.08 12.04
CA VAL A 101 -3.22 -14.01 10.63
C VAL A 101 -4.49 -13.19 10.49
N ALA A 102 -4.43 -12.23 9.57
CA ALA A 102 -5.45 -11.25 9.27
C ALA A 102 -6.01 -11.53 7.86
N PRO A 103 -6.91 -12.51 7.68
CA PRO A 103 -7.42 -12.87 6.36
C PRO A 103 -8.13 -11.67 5.72
N SER A 104 -7.92 -11.47 4.42
CA SER A 104 -8.65 -10.51 3.60
C SER A 104 -8.62 -10.98 2.15
N ASP A 105 -9.70 -10.71 1.43
CA ASP A 105 -9.79 -10.94 -0.01
C ASP A 105 -9.38 -9.70 -0.83
N SER A 106 -8.98 -8.63 -0.13
CA SER A 106 -8.51 -7.39 -0.75
C SER A 106 -7.01 -7.38 -0.95
N THR A 107 -6.58 -6.68 -1.99
CA THR A 107 -5.16 -6.38 -2.28
C THR A 107 -4.91 -4.87 -2.28
N ASP A 108 -5.86 -4.08 -1.80
CA ASP A 108 -5.78 -2.62 -1.70
C ASP A 108 -5.35 -2.20 -0.30
N PHE A 109 -4.32 -1.37 -0.22
CA PHE A 109 -3.71 -0.89 1.01
C PHE A 109 -3.66 0.64 1.06
N LEU A 110 -3.75 1.20 2.27
CA LEU A 110 -3.47 2.59 2.56
C LEU A 110 -2.18 2.66 3.38
N ILE A 111 -1.17 3.33 2.83
CA ILE A 111 0.14 3.51 3.45
C ILE A 111 0.29 4.96 3.89
N THR A 112 0.45 5.16 5.19
CA THR A 112 0.77 6.49 5.73
C THR A 112 2.28 6.69 5.69
N VAL A 113 2.73 7.72 4.97
CA VAL A 113 4.14 8.05 4.79
C VAL A 113 4.45 9.40 5.41
N SER A 114 5.49 9.46 6.24
CA SER A 114 6.11 10.71 6.68
C SER A 114 7.08 11.19 5.61
N THR A 115 6.74 12.28 4.94
CA THR A 115 7.61 12.96 3.98
C THR A 115 8.37 14.09 4.67
N ASP A 116 9.65 14.21 4.37
CA ASP A 116 10.41 15.42 4.62
C ASP A 116 10.13 16.36 3.44
N ARG A 117 9.84 17.63 3.71
CA ARG A 117 9.34 18.59 2.72
C ARG A 117 10.22 18.71 1.48
#